data_AF-A0A1M5MFE7-F1
#
_entry.id   AF-A0A1M5MFE7-F1
#
_cell.length_a   1.000
_cell.length_b   1.000
_cell.length_c   1.000
_cell.angle_alpha   90.00
_cell.angle_beta   90.00
_cell.angle_gamma   90.00
#
_symmetry.space_group_name_H-M   'P 1'
#
loop_
_entity.id
_entity.type
_entity.pdbx_description
1 polymer ?
#
loop_
_entity_poly.entity_id
_entity_poly.type
_entity_poly.pdbx_seq_one_letter_code
_entity_poly.pdbx_strand_id
1 'polypeptide(L)'
;MYHNILTQKEYPQHSQIKKVVKLLLEFIAIDTIYFSKHFEQPSNIGIITVILSKSSPHFYEDVCEYAWKIFKSHPEFSFAIFDNRWVKLELKRCNPFLIMNCSESQLVYGATNHKSVNVKKINIKQLIKKTGKRFQIYTSSCNVIDRDLRYYRSNHFLMAAYNMHQQFRYLFISVSWFLSGEWSFDQSLKEQQSHLRMFSSLLGNTFDSEK
;
A
#
# COMPACT_ATOMS: atom_id res chain seq x y z
N MET A 1 -22.01 -4.03 -19.07
CA MET A 1 -22.72 -4.11 -17.77
C MET A 1 -22.75 -2.74 -17.13
N TYR A 2 -23.88 -2.31 -16.57
CA TYR A 2 -23.95 -1.06 -15.81
C TYR A 2 -23.39 -1.29 -14.40
N HIS A 3 -22.32 -0.57 -14.06
CA HIS A 3 -21.70 -0.62 -12.74
C HIS A 3 -22.13 0.62 -11.94
N ASN A 4 -22.65 0.41 -10.73
CA ASN A 4 -22.97 1.48 -9.80
C ASN A 4 -21.66 2.04 -9.21
N ILE A 5 -21.12 3.06 -9.87
CA ILE A 5 -19.97 3.83 -9.39
C ILE A 5 -20.52 4.86 -8.39
N LEU A 6 -20.17 4.68 -7.12
CA LEU A 6 -20.67 5.43 -5.96
C LEU A 6 -19.86 6.71 -5.69
N THR A 7 -19.22 7.27 -6.72
CA THR A 7 -18.35 8.44 -6.55
C THR A 7 -19.14 9.63 -6.02
N GLN A 8 -18.74 10.15 -4.87
CA GLN A 8 -19.30 11.40 -4.33
C GLN A 8 -19.02 12.52 -5.34
N LYS A 9 -20.06 13.26 -5.76
CA LYS A 9 -19.98 14.32 -6.78
C LYS A 9 -19.01 15.46 -6.43
N GLU A 10 -18.56 15.53 -5.17
CA GLU A 10 -17.75 16.61 -4.60
C GLU A 10 -16.23 16.46 -4.81
N TYR A 11 -15.75 15.35 -5.41
CA TYR A 11 -14.33 15.22 -5.72
C TYR A 11 -13.95 16.01 -6.99
N PRO A 12 -12.99 16.96 -6.94
CA PRO A 12 -12.54 17.72 -8.11
C PRO A 12 -12.05 16.82 -9.27
N GLN A 13 -11.60 15.60 -8.96
CA GLN A 13 -11.03 14.63 -9.90
C GLN A 13 -12.01 13.50 -10.24
N HIS A 14 -13.31 13.71 -10.04
CA HIS A 14 -14.37 12.72 -10.23
C HIS A 14 -14.34 12.04 -11.62
N SER A 15 -14.02 12.78 -12.70
CA SER A 15 -13.98 12.20 -14.04
C SER A 15 -12.83 11.19 -14.24
N GLN A 16 -11.66 11.48 -13.65
CA GLN A 16 -10.47 10.64 -13.73
C GLN A 16 -10.67 9.33 -12.94
N ILE A 17 -11.17 9.44 -11.70
CA ILE A 17 -11.49 8.26 -10.87
C ILE A 17 -12.50 7.37 -11.60
N LYS A 18 -13.56 7.96 -12.16
CA LYS A 18 -14.58 7.21 -12.90
C LYS A 18 -14.02 6.52 -14.13
N LYS A 19 -13.08 7.14 -14.85
CA LYS A 19 -12.41 6.55 -16.02
C LYS A 19 -11.56 5.35 -15.62
N VAL A 20 -10.73 5.50 -14.59
CA VAL A 20 -9.87 4.42 -14.06
C VAL A 20 -10.72 3.26 -13.54
N VAL A 21 -11.76 3.54 -12.74
CA VAL A 21 -12.68 2.51 -12.22
C VAL A 21 -13.31 1.71 -13.36
N LYS A 22 -13.81 2.37 -14.41
CA LYS A 22 -14.38 1.66 -15.57
C LYS A 22 -13.35 0.75 -16.24
N LEU A 23 -12.14 1.26 -16.48
CA LEU A 23 -11.08 0.49 -17.11
C LEU A 23 -10.69 -0.73 -16.27
N LEU A 24 -10.54 -0.56 -14.95
CA LEU A 24 -10.26 -1.68 -14.04
C LEU A 24 -11.36 -2.75 -14.10
N LEU A 25 -12.63 -2.34 -14.13
CA LEU A 25 -13.76 -3.28 -14.20
C LEU A 25 -13.88 -4.02 -15.54
N GLU A 26 -13.33 -3.47 -16.62
CA GLU A 26 -13.30 -4.12 -17.94
C GLU A 26 -12.27 -5.27 -17.99
N PHE A 27 -11.16 -5.14 -17.26
CA PHE A 27 -10.04 -6.08 -17.34
C PHE A 27 -9.88 -6.98 -16.11
N ILE A 28 -10.49 -6.62 -14.97
CA ILE A 28 -10.25 -7.28 -13.69
C ILE A 28 -11.59 -7.60 -13.01
N ALA A 29 -11.72 -8.83 -12.54
CA ALA A 29 -12.85 -9.23 -11.70
C ALA A 29 -12.69 -8.62 -10.29
N ILE A 30 -13.50 -7.59 -9.99
CA ILE A 30 -13.36 -6.77 -8.77
C ILE A 30 -14.65 -6.82 -7.93
N ASP A 31 -14.50 -6.98 -6.60
CA ASP A 31 -15.62 -6.88 -5.67
C ASP A 31 -15.89 -5.43 -5.25
N THR A 32 -14.84 -4.69 -4.88
CA THR A 32 -14.95 -3.32 -4.39
C THR A 32 -13.73 -2.48 -4.74
N ILE A 33 -13.93 -1.19 -4.98
CA ILE A 33 -12.85 -0.21 -5.15
C ILE A 33 -13.07 0.94 -4.17
N TYR A 34 -11.99 1.37 -3.52
CA TYR A 34 -11.94 2.54 -2.67
C TYR A 34 -11.00 3.58 -3.25
N PHE A 35 -11.28 4.84 -2.96
CA PHE A 35 -10.42 5.97 -3.24
C PHE A 35 -10.16 6.76 -1.96
N SER A 36 -8.89 6.95 -1.63
CA SER A 36 -8.45 7.84 -0.56
C SER A 36 -7.53 8.92 -1.12
N LYS A 37 -7.69 10.16 -0.65
CA LYS A 37 -6.76 11.24 -0.99
C LYS A 37 -5.44 11.02 -0.26
N HIS A 38 -4.34 11.38 -0.92
CA HIS A 38 -3.04 11.45 -0.24
C HIS A 38 -3.05 12.55 0.83
N PHE A 39 -2.37 12.28 1.95
CA PHE A 39 -2.17 13.26 3.01
C PHE A 39 -1.08 14.27 2.64
N GLU A 40 -0.11 13.88 1.81
CA GLU A 40 1.03 14.69 1.41
C GLU A 40 0.81 15.27 -0.01
N GLN A 41 0.68 16.60 -0.13
CA GLN A 41 0.84 17.30 -1.41
C GLN A 41 2.35 17.48 -1.69
N PRO A 42 2.84 17.36 -2.94
CA PRO A 42 2.11 17.39 -4.21
C PRO A 42 2.05 16.05 -4.95
N SER A 43 2.34 14.91 -4.31
CA SER A 43 2.93 13.79 -5.03
C SER A 43 1.97 12.80 -5.72
N ASN A 44 0.65 12.94 -5.63
CA ASN A 44 -0.36 12.26 -6.46
C ASN A 44 -1.79 12.65 -6.02
N ILE A 45 -2.81 12.38 -6.85
CA ILE A 45 -4.22 12.67 -6.54
C ILE A 45 -4.71 11.84 -5.33
N GLY A 46 -4.30 10.58 -5.26
CA GLY A 46 -4.71 9.68 -4.19
C GLY A 46 -4.43 8.22 -4.51
N ILE A 47 -4.96 7.34 -3.67
CA ILE A 47 -4.76 5.89 -3.72
C ILE A 47 -6.06 5.23 -4.17
N ILE A 48 -5.97 4.44 -5.23
CA ILE A 48 -7.02 3.53 -5.69
C ILE A 48 -6.74 2.16 -5.07
N THR A 49 -7.58 1.77 -4.12
CA THR A 49 -7.50 0.46 -3.47
C THR A 49 -8.51 -0.50 -4.12
N VAL A 50 -8.02 -1.57 -4.73
CA VAL A 50 -8.82 -2.57 -5.44
C VAL A 50 -8.86 -3.85 -4.62
N ILE A 51 -10.07 -4.36 -4.38
CA ILE A 51 -10.26 -5.69 -3.78
C ILE A 51 -10.80 -6.62 -4.86
N LEU A 52 -9.97 -7.58 -5.24
CA LEU A 52 -10.29 -8.57 -6.25
C LEU A 52 -11.47 -9.42 -5.84
N SER A 53 -12.23 -9.88 -6.81
CA SER A 53 -13.36 -10.76 -6.56
C SER A 53 -12.90 -12.13 -6.09
N LYS A 54 -13.67 -12.75 -5.20
CA LYS A 54 -13.41 -14.15 -4.78
C LYS A 54 -13.50 -15.14 -5.94
N SER A 55 -14.23 -14.79 -6.99
CA SER A 55 -14.35 -15.59 -8.21
C SER A 55 -13.30 -15.21 -9.26
N SER A 56 -12.36 -14.31 -8.95
CA SER A 56 -11.25 -14.01 -9.84
C SER A 56 -10.44 -15.29 -10.06
N PRO A 57 -10.18 -15.71 -11.32
CA PRO A 57 -9.29 -16.82 -11.61
C PRO A 57 -7.81 -16.43 -11.41
N HIS A 58 -7.53 -15.13 -11.28
CA HIS A 58 -6.19 -14.57 -11.18
C HIS A 58 -5.86 -14.16 -9.74
N PHE A 59 -4.63 -14.45 -9.33
CA PHE A 59 -4.06 -13.92 -8.10
C PHE A 59 -3.61 -12.46 -8.29
N TYR A 60 -3.27 -11.79 -7.20
CA TYR A 60 -2.88 -10.37 -7.25
C TYR A 60 -1.63 -10.14 -8.12
N GLU A 61 -0.66 -11.05 -8.12
CA GLU A 61 0.57 -10.97 -8.92
C GLU A 61 0.25 -10.96 -10.42
N ASP A 62 -0.60 -11.90 -10.85
CA ASP A 62 -1.11 -11.97 -12.22
C ASP A 62 -1.80 -10.66 -12.62
N VAL A 63 -2.68 -10.16 -11.75
CA VAL A 63 -3.40 -8.90 -12.00
C VAL A 63 -2.43 -7.72 -12.13
N CYS A 64 -1.41 -7.65 -11.27
CA CYS A 64 -0.37 -6.62 -11.37
C CYS A 64 0.37 -6.71 -12.72
N GLU A 65 0.68 -7.92 -13.19
CA GLU A 65 1.36 -8.15 -14.47
C GLU A 65 0.50 -7.80 -15.69
N TYR A 66 -0.83 -7.98 -15.63
CA TYR A 66 -1.70 -7.61 -16.76
C TYR A 66 -2.12 -6.13 -16.72
N ALA A 67 -2.32 -5.58 -15.53
CA ALA A 67 -2.83 -4.23 -15.33
C ALA A 67 -1.74 -3.15 -15.26
N TRP A 68 -0.45 -3.50 -15.33
CA TRP A 68 0.65 -2.51 -15.26
C TRP A 68 0.52 -1.37 -16.28
N LYS A 69 -0.04 -1.64 -17.48
CA LYS A 69 -0.28 -0.60 -18.49
C LYS A 69 -1.32 0.42 -18.02
N ILE A 70 -2.35 -0.03 -17.31
CA ILE A 70 -3.36 0.83 -16.70
C ILE A 70 -2.68 1.73 -15.67
N PHE A 71 -1.86 1.16 -14.79
CA PHE A 71 -1.17 1.90 -13.74
C PHE A 71 -0.20 2.93 -14.34
N LYS A 72 0.55 2.55 -15.37
CA LYS A 72 1.47 3.44 -16.07
C LYS A 72 0.75 4.57 -16.82
N SER A 73 -0.45 4.33 -17.34
CA SER A 73 -1.26 5.37 -18.01
C SER A 73 -1.95 6.34 -17.05
N HIS A 74 -1.95 6.01 -15.75
CA HIS A 74 -2.60 6.79 -14.70
C HIS A 74 -1.63 7.07 -13.53
N PRO A 75 -0.47 7.71 -13.81
CA PRO A 75 0.56 7.95 -12.79
C PRO A 75 0.09 8.86 -11.66
N GLU A 76 -1.00 9.61 -11.88
CA GLU A 76 -1.63 10.48 -10.89
C GLU A 76 -2.26 9.72 -9.72
N PHE A 77 -2.43 8.39 -9.83
CA PHE A 77 -2.94 7.53 -8.77
C PHE A 77 -1.90 6.50 -8.34
N SER A 78 -1.90 6.21 -7.04
CA SER A 78 -1.25 5.02 -6.49
C SER A 78 -2.22 3.86 -6.51
N PHE A 79 -1.77 2.66 -6.83
CA PHE A 79 -2.62 1.48 -6.87
C PHE A 79 -2.22 0.50 -5.77
N ALA A 80 -3.20 0.03 -5.01
CA ALA A 80 -3.04 -1.03 -4.02
C ALA A 80 -4.08 -2.11 -4.30
N ILE A 81 -3.64 -3.34 -4.57
CA ILE A 81 -4.51 -4.44 -5.03
C ILE A 81 -4.44 -5.56 -4.03
N PHE A 82 -5.60 -6.06 -3.61
CA PHE A 82 -5.67 -7.10 -2.60
C PHE A 82 -6.62 -8.23 -2.99
N ASP A 83 -6.21 -9.48 -2.74
CA ASP A 83 -7.11 -10.63 -2.76
C ASP A 83 -8.12 -10.52 -1.59
N ASN A 84 -9.41 -10.77 -1.87
CA ASN A 84 -10.48 -10.71 -0.87
C ASN A 84 -10.20 -11.57 0.38
N ARG A 85 -9.61 -12.75 0.21
CA ARG A 85 -9.26 -13.68 1.29
C ARG A 85 -8.18 -13.07 2.18
N TRP A 86 -7.23 -12.37 1.57
CA TRP A 86 -6.12 -11.72 2.29
C TRP A 86 -6.60 -10.51 3.09
N VAL A 87 -7.48 -9.68 2.52
CA VAL A 87 -8.09 -8.52 3.21
C VAL A 87 -8.72 -8.93 4.55
N LYS A 88 -9.49 -10.03 4.58
CA LYS A 88 -10.10 -10.51 5.83
C LYS A 88 -9.08 -10.89 6.89
N LEU A 89 -7.98 -11.50 6.48
CA LEU A 89 -6.90 -11.89 7.39
C LEU A 89 -6.17 -10.67 7.92
N GLU A 90 -5.84 -9.72 7.06
CA GLU A 90 -5.12 -8.51 7.42
C GLU A 90 -5.95 -7.56 8.31
N LEU A 91 -7.26 -7.49 8.12
CA LEU A 91 -8.15 -6.77 9.05
C LEU A 91 -8.18 -7.42 10.44
N LYS A 92 -8.20 -8.75 10.53
CA LYS A 92 -8.06 -9.46 11.82
C LYS A 92 -6.71 -9.17 12.49
N ARG A 93 -5.69 -8.89 11.69
CA ARG A 93 -4.35 -8.49 12.13
C ARG A 93 -4.21 -6.98 12.34
N CYS A 94 -5.29 -6.22 12.18
CA CYS A 94 -5.32 -4.77 12.36
C CYS A 94 -4.38 -4.03 11.40
N ASN A 95 -4.37 -4.42 10.13
CA ASN A 95 -3.62 -3.73 9.08
C ASN A 95 -4.05 -2.26 8.97
N PRO A 96 -3.16 -1.30 9.29
CA PRO A 96 -3.51 0.12 9.41
C PRO A 96 -3.93 0.70 8.06
N PHE A 97 -3.29 0.30 6.97
CA PHE A 97 -3.61 0.79 5.63
C PHE A 97 -5.07 0.51 5.26
N LEU A 98 -5.49 -0.76 5.36
CA LEU A 98 -6.88 -1.16 5.02
C LEU A 98 -7.90 -0.46 5.91
N ILE A 99 -7.56 -0.23 7.18
CA ILE A 99 -8.44 0.44 8.14
C ILE A 99 -8.63 1.91 7.79
N MET A 100 -7.56 2.58 7.35
CA MET A 100 -7.59 4.00 7.02
C MET A 100 -8.11 4.29 5.61
N ASN A 101 -7.99 3.33 4.68
CA ASN A 101 -8.26 3.53 3.25
C ASN A 101 -9.46 2.75 2.70
N CYS A 102 -10.06 1.83 3.46
CA CYS A 102 -11.22 1.03 3.02
C CYS A 102 -12.49 1.29 3.84
N SER A 103 -12.81 2.55 4.13
CA SER A 103 -14.06 2.93 4.80
C SER A 103 -15.23 3.08 3.80
N GLU A 104 -16.46 3.10 4.30
CA GLU A 104 -17.64 3.37 3.45
C GLU A 104 -17.58 4.75 2.77
N SER A 105 -16.98 5.77 3.40
CA SER A 105 -16.86 7.11 2.80
C SER A 105 -15.85 7.16 1.66
N GLN A 106 -14.94 6.18 1.60
CA GLN A 106 -13.94 6.05 0.53
C GLN A 106 -14.41 5.10 -0.59
N LEU A 107 -15.56 4.43 -0.43
CA LEU A 107 -16.06 3.47 -1.40
C LEU A 107 -16.49 4.18 -2.70
N VAL A 108 -15.87 3.80 -3.83
CA VAL A 108 -16.21 4.34 -5.15
C VAL A 108 -16.87 3.31 -6.07
N TYR A 109 -16.74 2.03 -5.75
CA TYR A 109 -17.45 0.95 -6.44
C TYR A 109 -17.66 -0.23 -5.49
N GLY A 110 -18.82 -0.87 -5.59
CA GLY A 110 -19.10 -2.16 -4.97
C GLY A 110 -20.02 -3.00 -5.84
N ALA A 111 -19.70 -4.29 -6.00
CA ALA A 111 -20.58 -5.24 -6.65
C ALA A 111 -21.90 -5.37 -5.87
N THR A 112 -23.02 -5.52 -6.58
CA THR A 112 -24.41 -5.41 -6.07
C THR A 112 -24.75 -6.33 -4.90
N ASN A 113 -23.97 -7.39 -4.66
CA ASN A 113 -24.17 -8.35 -3.56
C ASN A 113 -23.00 -8.42 -2.57
N HIS A 114 -22.00 -7.55 -2.69
CA HIS A 114 -20.81 -7.57 -1.83
C HIS A 114 -20.92 -6.52 -0.73
N LYS A 115 -20.87 -6.99 0.52
CA LYS A 115 -20.70 -6.10 1.67
C LYS A 115 -19.31 -5.49 1.58
N SER A 116 -19.24 -4.16 1.69
CA SER A 116 -18.00 -3.41 1.84
C SER A 116 -17.17 -3.96 3.00
N VAL A 117 -15.87 -3.64 2.98
CA VAL A 117 -14.96 -4.03 4.04
C VAL A 117 -15.48 -3.48 5.36
N ASN A 118 -15.80 -4.37 6.30
CA ASN A 118 -16.36 -3.96 7.59
C ASN A 118 -15.26 -3.50 8.55
N VAL A 119 -14.80 -2.26 8.37
CA VAL A 119 -13.79 -1.62 9.23
C VAL A 119 -14.41 -1.14 10.56
N LYS A 120 -15.72 -0.88 10.60
CA LYS A 120 -16.43 -0.23 11.73
C LYS A 120 -16.37 -0.99 13.06
N LYS A 121 -15.97 -2.26 13.07
CA LYS A 121 -15.92 -3.10 14.28
C LYS A 121 -14.54 -3.18 14.94
N ILE A 122 -13.57 -2.39 14.52
CA ILE A 122 -12.20 -2.51 15.03
C ILE A 122 -12.02 -1.71 16.31
N ASN A 123 -11.66 -2.40 17.40
CA ASN A 123 -11.36 -1.78 18.67
C ASN A 123 -10.01 -1.03 18.59
N ILE A 124 -10.01 0.29 18.84
CA ILE A 124 -8.81 1.14 18.74
C ILE A 124 -7.67 0.66 19.65
N LYS A 125 -7.98 0.22 20.89
CA LYS A 125 -6.94 -0.32 21.80
C LYS A 125 -6.29 -1.58 21.22
N GLN A 126 -7.11 -2.44 20.60
CA GLN A 126 -6.61 -3.64 19.92
C GLN A 126 -5.79 -3.30 18.69
N LEU A 127 -6.21 -2.31 17.90
CA LEU A 127 -5.47 -1.78 16.75
C LEU A 127 -4.08 -1.30 17.18
N ILE A 128 -4.01 -0.37 18.13
CA ILE A 128 -2.74 0.17 18.64
C ILE A 128 -1.84 -0.95 19.15
N LYS A 129 -2.38 -1.88 19.95
CA LYS A 129 -1.61 -3.00 20.50
C LYS A 129 -1.05 -3.93 19.41
N LYS A 130 -1.87 -4.33 18.43
CA LYS A 130 -1.44 -5.27 17.37
C LYS A 130 -0.49 -4.61 16.38
N THR A 131 -0.81 -3.39 15.94
CA THR A 131 0.04 -2.62 15.03
C THR A 131 1.37 -2.29 15.68
N GLY A 132 1.39 -1.88 16.95
CA GLY A 132 2.61 -1.68 17.73
C GLY A 132 3.47 -2.94 17.84
N LYS A 133 2.85 -4.10 18.17
CA LYS A 133 3.57 -5.38 18.21
C LYS A 133 4.16 -5.75 16.85
N ARG A 134 3.43 -5.51 15.75
CA ARG A 134 3.90 -5.84 14.39
C ARG A 134 5.04 -4.92 13.96
N PHE A 135 4.92 -3.62 14.24
CA PHE A 135 6.02 -2.67 14.04
C PHE A 135 7.27 -3.07 14.84
N GLN A 136 7.09 -3.45 16.11
CA GLN A 136 8.18 -3.92 16.98
C GLN A 136 8.94 -5.12 16.42
N ILE A 137 8.25 -6.09 15.81
CA ILE A 137 8.89 -7.26 15.19
C ILE A 137 9.89 -6.80 14.12
N TYR A 138 9.55 -5.82 13.28
CA TYR A 138 10.46 -5.37 12.23
C TYR A 138 11.54 -4.42 12.74
N THR A 139 11.23 -3.55 13.71
CA THR A 139 12.27 -2.74 14.36
C THR A 139 13.25 -3.60 15.15
N SER A 140 12.86 -4.79 15.61
CA SER A 140 13.78 -5.70 16.30
C SER A 140 14.89 -6.19 15.37
N SER A 141 14.59 -6.45 14.09
CA SER A 141 15.61 -6.74 13.07
C SER A 141 16.54 -5.55 12.85
N CYS A 142 16.00 -4.33 12.80
CA CYS A 142 16.80 -3.11 12.71
C CYS A 142 17.75 -2.96 13.92
N ASN A 143 17.31 -3.31 15.13
CA ASN A 143 18.14 -3.22 16.34
C ASN A 143 19.33 -4.19 16.31
N VAL A 144 19.14 -5.40 15.77
CA VAL A 144 20.23 -6.37 15.59
C VAL A 144 21.26 -5.83 14.60
N ILE A 145 20.79 -5.32 13.46
CA ILE A 145 21.64 -4.72 12.43
C ILE A 145 22.41 -3.50 12.96
N ASP A 146 21.74 -2.64 13.74
CA ASP A 146 22.33 -1.46 14.36
C ASP A 146 23.44 -1.82 15.39
N ARG A 147 23.24 -2.89 16.16
CA ARG A 147 24.30 -3.44 17.03
C ARG A 147 25.51 -3.89 16.21
N ASP A 148 25.27 -4.62 15.12
CA ASP A 148 26.35 -5.15 14.27
C ASP A 148 27.06 -4.01 13.53
N LEU A 149 26.34 -2.97 13.11
CA LEU A 149 26.89 -1.75 12.56
C LEU A 149 27.86 -1.07 13.54
N ARG A 150 27.46 -0.90 14.81
CA ARG A 150 28.34 -0.32 15.84
C ARG A 150 29.64 -1.11 16.01
N TYR A 151 29.57 -2.43 15.93
CA TYR A 151 30.74 -3.31 16.05
C TYR A 151 31.70 -3.13 14.85
N TYR A 152 31.17 -3.09 13.63
CA TYR A 152 32.00 -3.03 12.42
C TYR A 152 32.50 -1.63 12.05
N ARG A 153 31.87 -0.56 12.57
CA ARG A 153 32.12 0.84 12.15
C ARG A 153 33.60 1.28 12.20
N SER A 154 34.38 0.75 13.14
CA SER A 154 35.76 1.17 13.34
C SER A 154 36.80 0.29 12.64
N ASN A 155 36.46 -0.95 12.28
CA ASN A 155 37.46 -1.96 11.89
C ASN A 155 37.15 -2.69 10.58
N HIS A 156 35.90 -2.67 10.10
CA HIS A 156 35.48 -3.39 8.90
C HIS A 156 34.48 -2.57 8.09
N PHE A 157 34.98 -1.61 7.31
CA PHE A 157 34.16 -0.64 6.58
C PHE A 157 33.17 -1.29 5.59
N LEU A 158 33.56 -2.39 4.94
CA LEU A 158 32.65 -3.12 4.04
C LEU A 158 31.45 -3.70 4.80
N MET A 159 31.68 -4.29 5.97
CA MET A 159 30.60 -4.82 6.81
C MET A 159 29.76 -3.71 7.42
N ALA A 160 30.36 -2.57 7.75
CA ALA A 160 29.62 -1.39 8.19
C ALA A 160 28.68 -0.89 7.08
N ALA A 161 29.18 -0.75 5.84
CA ALA A 161 28.36 -0.35 4.70
C ALA A 161 27.22 -1.34 4.41
N TYR A 162 27.49 -2.64 4.46
CA TYR A 162 26.47 -3.68 4.33
C TYR A 162 25.36 -3.55 5.38
N ASN A 163 25.74 -3.35 6.66
CA ASN A 163 24.75 -3.21 7.74
C ASN A 163 23.94 -1.91 7.60
N MET A 164 24.55 -0.80 7.18
CA MET A 164 23.81 0.43 6.86
C MET A 164 22.76 0.18 5.77
N HIS A 165 23.13 -0.51 4.69
CA HIS A 165 22.19 -0.88 3.62
C HIS A 165 21.01 -1.69 4.15
N GLN A 166 21.30 -2.74 4.94
CA GLN A 166 20.24 -3.58 5.52
C GLN A 166 19.34 -2.78 6.46
N GLN A 167 19.88 -1.85 7.24
CA GLN A 167 19.10 -1.02 8.15
C GLN A 167 18.06 -0.19 7.40
N PHE A 168 18.47 0.51 6.32
CA PHE A 168 17.53 1.26 5.48
C PHE A 168 16.52 0.36 4.79
N ARG A 169 16.95 -0.81 4.31
CA ARG A 169 16.06 -1.77 3.68
C ARG A 169 14.94 -2.19 4.64
N TYR A 170 15.26 -2.63 5.86
CA TYR A 170 14.24 -3.05 6.82
C TYR A 170 13.33 -1.90 7.27
N LEU A 171 13.84 -0.68 7.35
CA LEU A 171 13.01 0.51 7.60
C LEU A 171 12.00 0.73 6.47
N PHE A 172 12.43 0.69 5.20
CA PHE A 172 11.52 0.82 4.06
C PHE A 172 10.49 -0.30 3.98
N ILE A 173 10.90 -1.56 4.23
CA ILE A 173 9.97 -2.69 4.32
C ILE A 173 8.92 -2.44 5.42
N SER A 174 9.35 -1.96 6.59
CA SER A 174 8.45 -1.70 7.72
C SER A 174 7.42 -0.63 7.39
N VAL A 175 7.86 0.45 6.74
CA VAL A 175 7.00 1.57 6.37
C VAL A 175 6.08 1.24 5.19
N SER A 176 6.51 0.39 4.25
CA SER A 176 5.68 -0.05 3.12
C SER A 176 4.36 -0.65 3.59
N TRP A 177 4.38 -1.51 4.61
CA TRP A 177 3.16 -2.10 5.17
C TRP A 177 2.17 -1.07 5.73
N PHE A 178 2.66 0.05 6.27
CA PHE A 178 1.80 1.13 6.75
C PHE A 178 1.19 1.93 5.60
N LEU A 179 1.98 2.20 4.55
CA LEU A 179 1.61 3.12 3.47
C LEU A 179 0.90 2.45 2.29
N SER A 180 1.20 1.19 1.99
CA SER A 180 0.61 0.43 0.89
C SER A 180 -0.19 -0.79 1.36
N GLY A 181 -0.16 -1.12 2.66
CA GLY A 181 -0.86 -2.27 3.23
C GLY A 181 -0.15 -3.61 3.03
N GLU A 182 0.93 -3.64 2.27
CA GLU A 182 1.72 -4.83 1.93
C GLU A 182 3.21 -4.57 2.16
N TRP A 183 3.98 -5.64 2.30
CA TRP A 183 5.43 -5.55 2.34
C TRP A 183 6.00 -5.63 0.93
N SER A 184 6.82 -4.66 0.53
CA SER A 184 7.74 -4.87 -0.59
C SER A 184 8.95 -5.64 -0.07
N PHE A 185 9.25 -6.80 -0.64
CA PHE A 185 10.38 -7.65 -0.20
C PHE A 185 11.68 -7.43 -0.99
N ASP A 186 11.73 -6.38 -1.81
CA ASP A 186 12.87 -6.07 -2.65
C ASP A 186 14.17 -5.89 -1.84
N GLN A 187 15.27 -6.39 -2.41
CA GLN A 187 16.60 -6.29 -1.78
C GLN A 187 17.29 -4.94 -2.07
N SER A 188 16.85 -4.27 -3.13
CA SER A 188 17.40 -3.01 -3.61
C SER A 188 16.72 -1.82 -2.92
N LEU A 189 17.53 -0.90 -2.38
CA LEU A 189 17.00 0.36 -1.82
C LEU A 189 16.34 1.22 -2.89
N LYS A 190 16.81 1.16 -4.14
CA LYS A 190 16.22 1.87 -5.27
C LYS A 190 14.78 1.37 -5.53
N GLU A 191 14.58 0.06 -5.54
CA GLU A 191 13.26 -0.52 -5.76
C GLU A 191 12.31 -0.24 -4.59
N GLN A 192 12.82 -0.35 -3.35
CA GLN A 192 12.08 0.03 -2.14
C GLN A 192 11.65 1.51 -2.16
N GLN A 193 12.54 2.43 -2.55
CA GLN A 193 12.21 3.85 -2.75
C GLN A 193 11.19 4.06 -3.85
N SER A 194 11.35 3.39 -4.99
CA SER A 194 10.41 3.46 -6.12
C SER A 194 9.00 3.05 -5.69
N HIS A 195 8.90 1.96 -4.92
CA HIS A 195 7.63 1.51 -4.33
C HIS A 195 7.04 2.56 -3.38
N LEU A 196 7.83 3.04 -2.42
CA LEU A 196 7.37 4.03 -1.43
C LEU A 196 7.01 5.38 -2.08
N ARG A 197 7.67 5.78 -3.16
CA ARG A 197 7.39 7.02 -3.91
C ARG A 197 5.95 7.06 -4.42
N MET A 198 5.36 5.91 -4.72
CA MET A 198 3.96 5.84 -5.09
C MET A 198 3.05 6.30 -3.94
N PHE A 199 3.45 6.13 -2.67
CA PHE A 199 2.59 6.39 -1.51
C PHE A 199 3.03 7.57 -0.62
N SER A 200 4.30 7.95 -0.67
CA SER A 200 4.86 9.13 0.01
C SER A 200 6.08 9.63 -0.75
N SER A 201 6.03 10.89 -1.19
CA SER A 201 7.17 11.54 -1.85
C SER A 201 8.33 11.76 -0.89
N LEU A 202 8.05 12.09 0.38
CA LEU A 202 9.09 12.30 1.38
C LEU A 202 9.97 11.07 1.50
N LEU A 203 9.36 9.89 1.66
CA LEU A 203 10.09 8.64 1.83
C LEU A 203 10.64 8.12 0.51
N GLY A 204 9.89 8.27 -0.58
CA GLY A 204 10.32 7.88 -1.92
C GLY A 204 11.54 8.62 -2.45
N ASN A 205 11.84 9.80 -1.90
CA ASN A 205 12.96 10.66 -2.32
C ASN A 205 14.07 10.75 -1.26
N THR A 206 14.09 9.81 -0.30
CA THR A 206 15.03 9.85 0.85
C THR A 206 16.50 9.92 0.43
N PHE A 207 16.92 9.23 -0.62
CA PHE A 207 18.30 9.24 -1.13
C PHE A 207 18.46 9.97 -2.46
N ASP A 208 17.46 10.73 -2.90
CA ASP A 208 17.57 11.52 -4.12
C ASP A 208 18.47 12.73 -3.82
N SER A 209 19.57 12.84 -4.56
CA SER A 209 20.63 13.81 -4.30
C SER A 209 20.30 15.26 -4.70
N GLU A 210 19.06 15.53 -5.15
CA GLU A 210 18.63 16.86 -5.61
C GLU A 210 17.21 17.17 -5.10
N LYS A 211 17.08 18.32 -4.41
CA LYS A 211 15.82 19.04 -4.18
C LYS A 211 15.88 20.38 -4.89
#